data_AF-A0A540MJ13-F1
#
_entry.id   AF-A0A540MJ13-F1
#
_cell.length_a   1.000
_cell.length_b   1.000
_cell.length_c   1.000
_cell.angle_alpha   90.00
_cell.angle_beta   90.00
_cell.angle_gamma   90.00
#
_symmetry.space_group_name_H-M   'P 1'
#
loop_
_entity.id
_entity.type
_entity.pdbx_description
1 polymer ?
#
loop_
_entity_poly.entity_id
_entity_poly.type
_entity_poly.pdbx_seq_one_letter_code
_entity_poly.pdbx_strand_id
1 'polypeptide(L)'
;MVKWLKRIVVTTSESDNYYHFKDNRVLPSHVDAELANAEAWWYKPEYIINELNINSVITTLCHEEILQINSHTTQRPYTMKGYAYSGELYNLHYTCTTIFQTQNKLRLSYKRV
;
A
#
# COMPACT_ATOMS: atom_id res chain seq x y z
N MET A 1 5.73 -10.71 -10.52
CA MET A 1 6.96 -11.53 -10.66
C MET A 1 6.58 -13.00 -10.87
N VAL A 2 6.92 -13.59 -12.03
CA VAL A 2 6.63 -15.00 -12.32
C VAL A 2 7.67 -15.89 -11.62
N LYS A 3 7.21 -16.78 -10.74
CA LYS A 3 8.06 -17.76 -10.06
C LYS A 3 8.10 -19.07 -10.85
N TRP A 4 9.18 -19.84 -10.72
CA TRP A 4 9.37 -21.13 -11.41
C TRP A 4 9.21 -21.03 -12.93
N LEU A 5 9.97 -20.11 -13.52
CA LEU A 5 9.91 -19.80 -14.94
C LEU A 5 10.27 -21.01 -15.81
N LYS A 6 9.38 -21.36 -16.75
CA LYS A 6 9.58 -22.46 -17.69
C LYS A 6 9.87 -22.00 -19.13
N ARG A 7 9.29 -20.88 -19.56
CA ARG A 7 9.34 -20.41 -20.95
C ARG A 7 9.22 -18.90 -21.00
N ILE A 8 9.99 -18.28 -21.89
CA ILE A 8 9.89 -16.86 -22.27
C ILE A 8 9.49 -16.82 -23.75
N VAL A 9 8.51 -16.00 -24.09
CA VAL A 9 8.04 -15.78 -25.47
C VAL A 9 8.07 -14.28 -25.71
N VAL A 10 8.63 -13.85 -26.86
CA VAL A 10 8.62 -12.45 -27.28
C VAL A 10 7.49 -12.26 -28.28
N THR A 11 6.57 -11.35 -27.97
CA THR A 11 5.37 -11.07 -28.75
C THR A 11 5.16 -9.57 -28.87
N THR A 12 4.42 -9.14 -29.90
CA THR A 12 4.02 -7.73 -30.07
C THR A 12 2.80 -7.36 -29.23
N SER A 13 2.03 -8.34 -28.77
CA SER A 13 0.88 -8.17 -27.89
C SER A 13 1.20 -8.57 -26.45
N GLU A 14 0.40 -8.08 -25.51
CA GLU A 14 0.43 -8.55 -24.12
C GLU A 14 0.02 -10.03 -24.00
N SER A 15 0.30 -10.61 -22.83
CA SER A 15 -0.02 -12.00 -22.50
C SER A 15 -1.52 -12.26 -22.56
N ASP A 16 -1.92 -13.35 -23.22
CA ASP A 16 -3.30 -13.82 -23.28
C ASP A 16 -3.69 -14.75 -22.10
N ASN A 17 -2.78 -14.91 -21.12
CA ASN A 17 -2.99 -15.77 -19.96
C ASN A 17 -4.19 -15.29 -19.12
N TYR A 18 -4.96 -16.22 -18.58
CA TYR A 18 -6.08 -15.96 -17.68
C TYR A 18 -5.74 -14.98 -16.54
N TYR A 19 -4.59 -15.16 -15.89
CA TYR A 19 -4.13 -14.31 -14.79
C TYR A 19 -3.71 -12.89 -15.21
N HIS A 20 -3.47 -12.65 -16.50
CA HIS A 20 -3.21 -11.30 -17.03
C HIS A 20 -4.48 -10.46 -17.08
N PHE A 21 -5.64 -11.10 -17.27
CA PHE A 21 -6.94 -10.41 -17.34
C PHE A 21 -7.70 -10.45 -16.03
N LYS A 22 -7.76 -11.60 -15.36
CA LYS A 22 -8.65 -11.85 -14.21
C LYS A 22 -7.99 -11.62 -12.84
N ASP A 23 -6.80 -11.04 -12.80
CA ASP A 23 -6.06 -10.76 -11.57
C ASP A 23 -5.24 -9.45 -11.70
N ASN A 24 -4.69 -8.94 -10.59
CA ASN A 24 -3.79 -7.78 -10.52
C ASN A 24 -4.32 -6.51 -11.22
N ARG A 25 -5.59 -6.17 -10.97
CA ARG A 25 -6.23 -4.93 -11.43
C ARG A 25 -6.87 -4.16 -10.29
N VAL A 26 -6.83 -2.82 -10.36
CA VAL A 26 -7.60 -1.95 -9.47
C VAL A 26 -8.80 -1.41 -10.23
N LEU A 27 -9.98 -1.93 -9.93
CA LEU A 27 -11.22 -1.42 -10.51
C LEU A 27 -11.75 -0.22 -9.69
N PRO A 28 -12.52 0.69 -10.31
CA PRO A 28 -13.18 1.77 -9.58
C PRO A 28 -14.11 1.24 -8.49
N SER A 29 -14.30 2.02 -7.42
CA SER A 29 -15.07 1.61 -6.24
C SER A 29 -16.54 1.26 -6.47
N HIS A 30 -17.14 1.78 -7.57
CA HIS A 30 -18.53 1.50 -7.94
C HIS A 30 -18.68 0.22 -8.77
N VAL A 31 -17.58 -0.42 -9.18
CA VAL A 31 -17.60 -1.62 -10.01
C VAL A 31 -17.50 -2.83 -9.12
N ASP A 32 -18.57 -3.62 -9.07
CA ASP A 32 -18.60 -4.93 -8.41
C ASP A 32 -18.22 -6.06 -9.39
N ALA A 33 -18.19 -7.29 -8.87
CA ALA A 33 -17.81 -8.46 -9.66
C ALA A 33 -18.81 -8.79 -10.79
N GLU A 34 -20.11 -8.53 -10.59
CA GLU A 34 -21.15 -8.81 -11.58
C GLU A 34 -21.03 -7.83 -12.76
N LEU A 35 -20.94 -6.54 -12.46
CA LEU A 35 -20.73 -5.48 -13.44
C LEU A 35 -19.40 -5.65 -14.17
N ALA A 36 -18.34 -6.03 -13.45
CA ALA A 36 -17.03 -6.29 -14.04
C ALA A 36 -17.08 -7.39 -15.12
N ASN A 37 -17.89 -8.42 -14.91
CA ASN A 37 -18.08 -9.50 -15.87
C ASN A 37 -19.05 -9.12 -17.00
N ALA A 38 -20.15 -8.42 -16.69
CA ALA A 38 -21.15 -8.01 -17.68
C ALA A 38 -20.60 -7.00 -18.69
N GLU A 39 -19.79 -6.04 -18.24
CA GLU A 39 -19.25 -4.95 -19.07
C GLU A 39 -17.76 -5.14 -19.43
N ALA A 40 -17.23 -6.35 -19.29
CA ALA A 40 -15.88 -6.70 -19.74
C ALA A 40 -14.75 -5.82 -19.14
N TRP A 41 -14.90 -5.36 -17.89
CA TRP A 41 -13.93 -4.50 -17.21
C TRP A 41 -12.53 -5.12 -17.09
N TRP A 42 -12.46 -6.44 -17.02
CA TRP A 42 -11.20 -7.20 -16.97
C TRP A 42 -10.31 -7.05 -18.20
N TYR A 43 -10.85 -6.55 -19.32
CA TYR A 43 -10.11 -6.39 -20.58
C TYR A 43 -9.72 -4.93 -20.86
N LYS A 44 -10.12 -4.00 -19.98
CA LYS A 44 -9.78 -2.58 -20.06
C LYS A 44 -8.34 -2.35 -19.58
N PRO A 45 -7.39 -1.95 -20.47
CA PRO A 45 -5.96 -1.90 -20.14
C PRO A 45 -5.62 -0.86 -19.05
N GLU A 46 -6.49 0.12 -18.82
CA GLU A 46 -6.27 1.23 -17.88
C GLU A 46 -6.22 0.79 -16.41
N TYR A 47 -6.74 -0.40 -16.10
CA TYR A 47 -6.83 -0.90 -14.73
C TYR A 47 -5.76 -1.93 -14.38
N ILE A 48 -4.79 -2.18 -15.27
CA ILE A 48 -3.67 -3.11 -15.03
C ILE A 48 -2.68 -2.50 -14.02
N ILE A 49 -2.29 -3.29 -13.01
CA ILE A 49 -1.24 -2.90 -12.07
C ILE A 49 0.11 -3.36 -12.62
N ASN A 50 0.84 -2.44 -13.25
CA ASN A 50 2.24 -2.66 -13.62
C ASN A 50 3.18 -2.06 -12.57
N GLU A 51 2.95 -0.78 -12.24
CA GLU A 51 3.73 -0.06 -11.25
C GLU A 51 2.97 0.00 -9.92
N LEU A 52 3.72 -0.14 -8.83
CA LEU A 52 3.17 -0.04 -7.48
C LEU A 52 2.94 1.42 -7.12
N ASN A 53 1.81 1.69 -6.47
CA ASN A 53 1.55 2.99 -5.86
C ASN A 53 2.51 3.25 -4.70
N ILE A 54 2.60 4.53 -4.33
CA ILE A 54 3.27 4.95 -3.10
C ILE A 54 2.50 4.40 -1.90
N ASN A 55 3.22 3.74 -0.98
CA ASN A 55 2.65 3.27 0.26
C ASN A 55 3.69 3.35 1.40
N SER A 56 3.20 3.45 2.63
CA SER A 56 4.02 3.50 3.83
C SER A 56 3.35 2.76 4.98
N VAL A 57 4.15 2.13 5.82
CA VAL A 57 3.68 1.35 6.97
C VAL A 57 4.52 1.71 8.19
N ILE A 58 3.86 1.95 9.31
CA ILE A 58 4.49 2.10 10.62
C ILE A 58 4.65 0.69 11.22
N THR A 59 5.86 0.32 11.60
CA THR A 59 6.20 -0.97 12.24
C THR A 59 6.38 -0.84 13.75
N THR A 60 6.55 0.39 14.24
CA THR A 60 6.76 0.70 15.66
C THR A 60 6.10 2.05 15.90
N LEU A 61 4.97 2.16 16.59
CA LEU A 61 4.30 1.32 17.61
C LEU A 61 3.56 0.08 17.09
N CYS A 62 3.45 -0.96 17.91
CA CYS A 62 2.57 -2.11 17.62
C CYS A 62 1.09 -1.71 17.69
N HIS A 63 0.23 -2.47 17.01
CA HIS A 63 -1.22 -2.30 17.14
C HIS A 63 -1.62 -2.42 18.62
N GLU A 64 -2.29 -1.39 19.12
CA GLU A 64 -2.72 -1.25 20.53
C GLU A 64 -1.60 -1.18 21.57
N GLU A 65 -0.36 -0.84 21.17
CA GLU A 65 0.70 -0.55 22.15
C GLU A 65 0.34 0.69 22.98
N ILE A 66 0.36 0.54 24.31
CA ILE A 66 0.08 1.62 25.26
C ILE A 66 1.40 2.19 25.76
N LEU A 67 1.69 3.43 25.39
CA LEU A 67 2.79 4.19 25.98
C LEU A 67 2.35 4.81 27.30
N GLN A 68 2.98 4.39 28.40
CA GLN A 68 2.79 5.03 29.71
C GLN A 68 3.48 6.39 29.72
N ILE A 69 2.74 7.43 30.10
CA ILE A 69 3.25 8.80 30.22
C ILE A 69 3.58 9.03 31.70
N ASN A 70 4.86 9.03 32.05
CA ASN A 70 5.37 9.30 33.40
C ASN A 70 6.62 10.20 33.30
N SER A 71 7.10 10.69 34.44
CA SER A 71 8.24 11.63 34.50
C SER A 71 9.53 11.09 33.85
N HIS A 72 9.70 9.78 33.72
CA HIS A 72 10.84 9.17 33.02
C HIS A 72 10.59 9.00 31.51
N THR A 73 9.37 8.69 31.08
CA THR A 73 9.04 8.49 29.66
C THR A 73 8.85 9.83 28.92
N THR A 74 8.44 10.91 29.61
CA THR A 74 8.41 12.26 29.03
C THR A 74 9.80 12.89 28.84
N GLN A 75 10.83 12.35 29.49
CA GLN A 75 12.22 12.78 29.32
C GLN A 75 12.91 12.16 28.10
N ARG A 76 12.31 11.17 27.43
CA ARG A 76 12.91 10.47 26.28
C ARG A 76 11.97 10.48 25.07
N PRO A 77 12.45 10.84 23.87
CA PRO A 77 11.66 10.72 22.65
C PRO A 77 11.39 9.24 22.33
N TYR A 78 10.14 8.93 21.98
CA TYR A 78 9.79 7.62 21.43
C TYR A 78 10.10 7.59 19.93
N THR A 79 10.98 6.68 19.51
CA THR A 79 11.36 6.55 18.10
C THR A 79 10.36 5.67 17.36
N MET A 80 9.50 6.28 16.56
CA MET A 80 8.65 5.55 15.62
C MET A 80 9.47 5.04 14.45
N LYS A 81 9.14 3.85 13.96
CA LYS A 81 9.82 3.21 12.82
C LYS A 81 8.78 2.70 11.84
N GLY A 82 9.18 2.65 10.58
CA GLY A 82 8.35 2.18 9.49
C GLY A 82 9.16 2.01 8.22
N TYR A 83 8.49 1.58 7.17
CA TYR A 83 9.05 1.55 5.82
C TYR A 83 8.06 2.19 4.84
N ALA A 84 8.58 2.70 3.74
CA ALA A 84 7.79 3.21 2.65
C ALA A 84 8.40 2.74 1.33
N TYR A 85 7.56 2.58 0.32
CA TYR A 85 7.95 2.13 -1.00
C TYR A 85 7.15 2.85 -2.09
N SER A 86 7.71 2.82 -3.30
CA SER A 86 7.10 3.31 -4.54
C SER A 86 7.53 2.38 -5.67
N GLY A 87 6.67 2.21 -6.67
CA GLY A 87 6.95 1.36 -7.83
C GLY A 87 7.97 1.94 -8.81
N GLU A 88 8.07 3.27 -8.88
CA GLU A 88 9.02 3.97 -9.75
C GLU A 88 10.32 4.34 -9.02
N LEU A 89 11.37 4.67 -9.79
CA LEU A 89 12.71 5.06 -9.32
C LEU A 89 12.77 6.45 -8.65
N TYR A 90 11.70 6.90 -8.00
CA TYR A 90 11.74 8.15 -7.25
C TYR A 90 12.40 7.93 -5.88
N ASN A 91 13.39 8.76 -5.57
CA ASN A 91 13.90 8.87 -4.21
C ASN A 91 12.77 9.35 -3.30
N LEU A 92 12.38 8.46 -2.40
CA LEU A 92 11.33 8.71 -1.45
C LEU A 92 11.86 9.56 -0.30
N HIS A 93 11.65 10.87 -0.38
CA HIS A 93 11.89 11.78 0.72
C HIS A 93 10.65 11.83 1.61
N TYR A 94 10.64 11.07 2.71
CA TYR A 94 9.56 11.12 3.70
C TYR A 94 10.05 11.66 5.04
N THR A 95 9.37 12.69 5.54
CA THR A 95 9.32 13.06 6.95
C THR A 95 7.87 13.30 7.32
N CYS A 96 7.22 12.32 7.95
CA CYS A 96 5.89 12.48 8.53
C CYS A 96 5.96 12.13 10.01
N THR A 97 5.75 13.12 10.88
CA THR A 97 5.61 12.94 12.32
C THR A 97 4.47 13.83 12.76
N THR A 98 3.32 13.24 13.10
CA THR A 98 2.19 13.96 13.67
C THR A 98 1.88 13.37 15.04
N ILE A 99 2.20 14.11 16.09
CA ILE A 99 1.92 13.75 17.49
C ILE A 99 0.73 14.62 17.93
N PHE A 100 -0.44 14.01 18.16
CA PHE A 100 -1.56 14.68 18.84
C PHE A 100 -1.59 14.24 20.30
N GLN A 101 -1.43 15.19 21.21
CA GLN A 101 -1.54 14.99 22.65
C GLN A 101 -2.97 15.36 23.08
N THR A 102 -3.78 14.36 23.46
CA THR A 102 -5.05 14.62 24.18
C THR A 102 -5.10 13.74 25.43
N GLN A 103 -5.16 14.38 26.60
CA GLN A 103 -5.47 13.80 27.91
C GLN A 103 -4.90 12.41 28.22
N ASN A 104 -3.59 12.34 28.54
CA ASN A 104 -2.89 11.16 29.06
C ASN A 104 -2.95 9.88 28.22
N LYS A 105 -3.40 9.95 26.95
CA LYS A 105 -3.33 8.86 25.98
C LYS A 105 -2.86 9.40 24.63
N LEU A 106 -1.76 8.87 24.12
CA LEU A 106 -1.35 9.10 22.74
C LEU A 106 -2.15 8.16 21.85
N ARG A 107 -3.08 8.70 21.05
CA ARG A 107 -3.78 7.95 20.01
C ARG A 107 -3.39 8.55 18.67
N LEU A 108 -2.56 7.84 17.91
CA LEU A 108 -2.19 8.24 16.56
C LEU A 108 -3.33 7.88 15.61
N SER A 109 -3.86 8.89 14.91
CA SER A 109 -4.84 8.71 13.85
C SER A 109 -4.18 9.01 12.51
N TYR A 110 -4.31 8.10 11.56
CA TYR A 110 -3.79 8.23 10.20
C TYR A 110 -4.80 9.01 9.36
N LYS A 111 -4.37 10.14 8.78
CA LYS A 111 -5.12 10.83 7.73
C LYS A 111 -4.33 10.69 6.44
N ARG A 112 -4.89 9.94 5.49
CA ARG A 112 -4.39 9.82 4.11
C ARG A 112 -4.49 11.21 3.47
N VAL A 113 -3.40 11.73 2.91
CA VAL A 113 -3.45 12.85 1.95
C VAL A 113 -3.85 12.27 0.60
#